data_AF-J6JAT7-F1
#
_entry.id   AF-J6JAT7-F1
#
_cell.length_a   1.000
_cell.length_b   1.000
_cell.length_c   1.000
_cell.angle_alpha   90.00
_cell.angle_beta   90.00
_cell.angle_gamma   90.00
#
_symmetry.space_group_name_H-M   'P 1'
#
loop_
_entity.id
_entity.type
_entity.pdbx_description
1 polymer ?
#
loop_
_entity_poly.entity_id
_entity_poly.type
_entity_poly.pdbx_seq_one_letter_code
_entity_poly.pdbx_strand_id
1 'polypeptide(L)' 'MSSDSSRRRAQYSAEIGGASCSRGPKAEFGSIRDARARAEAYRKTADWCEVKDVSGKVVGTHRRSGDRWRWWPT' A
#
# COMPACT_ATOMS: atom_id res chain seq x y z
N MET A 1 -4.08 -1.69 34.47
CA MET A 1 -4.73 -1.06 33.30
C MET A 1 -4.18 -1.73 32.05
N SER A 2 -4.98 -2.61 31.45
CA SER A 2 -4.60 -3.43 30.29
C SER A 2 -4.66 -2.58 29.02
N SER A 3 -3.52 -2.02 28.63
CA SER A 3 -3.35 -1.44 27.29
C SER A 3 -2.57 -2.43 26.42
N ASP A 4 -3.02 -3.70 26.38
CA ASP A 4 -2.67 -4.61 25.29
C ASP A 4 -3.48 -4.19 24.06
N SER A 5 -3.19 -2.98 23.58
CA SER A 5 -3.72 -2.48 22.32
C SER A 5 -2.98 -3.21 21.22
N SER A 6 -3.43 -4.45 21.00
CA SER A 6 -3.53 -4.99 19.66
C SER A 6 -2.19 -5.07 18.93
N ARG A 7 -1.49 -6.19 19.14
CA ARG A 7 -0.84 -6.90 18.03
C ARG A 7 -1.89 -7.32 16.99
N ARG A 8 -2.67 -6.38 16.45
CA ARG A 8 -3.38 -6.55 15.20
C ARG A 8 -2.27 -6.74 14.19
N ARG A 9 -1.91 -8.01 13.96
CA ARG A 9 -0.98 -8.43 12.90
C ARG A 9 -1.35 -7.57 11.70
N ALA A 10 -0.39 -6.77 11.23
CA ALA A 10 -0.61 -5.89 10.10
C ALA A 10 -1.33 -6.70 9.02
N GLN A 11 -2.58 -6.34 8.73
CA GLN A 11 -3.42 -7.15 7.86
C GLN A 11 -3.14 -6.87 6.39
N TYR A 12 -2.57 -5.70 6.13
CA TYR A 12 -2.29 -5.20 4.81
C TYR A 12 -0.91 -4.60 4.79
N SER A 13 -0.26 -4.66 3.63
CA SER A 13 0.98 -3.96 3.36
C SER A 13 0.82 -3.12 2.10
N ALA A 14 1.41 -1.93 2.11
CA ALA A 14 1.55 -1.11 0.92
C ALA A 14 3.00 -1.17 0.47
N GLU A 15 3.22 -1.69 -0.74
CA GLU A 15 4.49 -1.68 -1.42
C GLU A 15 4.48 -0.59 -2.48
N ILE A 16 5.52 0.22 -2.51
CA ILE A 16 5.64 1.39 -3.38
C ILE A 16 6.76 1.09 -4.37
N GLY A 17 6.54 1.28 -5.67
CA GLY A 17 7.57 1.07 -6.70
C GLY A 17 7.64 2.25 -7.67
N GLY A 18 8.85 2.62 -8.06
CA GLY A 18 9.12 3.70 -9.02
C GLY A 18 9.96 3.25 -10.21
N ALA A 19 10.17 4.16 -11.16
CA ALA A 19 10.93 3.98 -12.40
C ALA A 19 12.40 3.62 -12.14
N SER A 20 12.93 4.01 -10.99
CA SER A 20 14.14 3.41 -10.45
C SER A 20 13.71 2.12 -9.75
N CYS A 21 14.13 0.95 -10.25
CA CYS A 21 13.84 -0.41 -9.75
C CYS A 21 14.02 -0.66 -8.23
N SER A 22 14.30 0.38 -7.45
CA SER A 22 14.14 0.49 -6.02
C SER A 22 12.72 0.13 -5.59
N ARG A 23 12.57 -1.05 -4.99
CA ARG A 23 11.41 -1.32 -4.13
C ARG A 23 11.40 -0.26 -3.04
N GLY A 24 10.37 0.57 -3.03
CA GLY A 24 10.13 1.58 -2.02
C GLY A 24 9.83 0.95 -0.65
N PRO A 25 9.70 1.77 0.40
CA PRO A 25 9.48 1.27 1.74
C PRO A 25 8.15 0.50 1.82
N LYS A 26 8.22 -0.77 2.24
CA LYS A 26 7.04 -1.55 2.62
C LYS A 26 6.52 -1.04 3.97
N ALA A 27 5.27 -0.61 4.00
CA ALA A 27 4.60 -0.19 5.22
C ALA A 27 3.43 -1.13 5.54
N GLU A 28 3.26 -1.43 6.81
CA GLU A 28 2.32 -2.41 7.34
C GLU A 28 1.16 -1.69 8.04
N PHE A 29 -0.08 -2.09 7.73
CA PHE A 29 -1.30 -1.42 8.16
C PHE A 29 -2.34 -2.39 8.69
N GLY A 30 -3.10 -1.95 9.70
CA GLY A 30 -4.22 -2.71 10.25
C GLY A 30 -5.48 -2.70 9.37
N SER A 31 -5.54 -1.83 8.36
CA SER A 31 -6.70 -1.71 7.46
C SER A 31 -6.29 -1.41 6.01
N ILE A 32 -7.12 -1.86 5.05
CA ILE A 32 -6.93 -1.55 3.63
C ILE A 32 -7.04 -0.04 3.36
N ARG A 33 -7.87 0.68 4.13
CA ARG A 33 -8.07 2.12 3.99
C ARG A 33 -6.77 2.88 4.27
N ASP A 34 -6.06 2.53 5.33
CA ASP A 34 -4.80 3.18 5.69
C ASP A 34 -3.69 2.85 4.69
N ALA A 35 -3.65 1.60 4.21
CA ALA A 35 -2.72 1.19 3.16
C ALA A 35 -2.96 1.96 1.85
N ARG A 36 -4.23 2.18 1.46
CA ARG A 36 -4.61 3.01 0.30
C ARG A 36 -4.24 4.48 0.50
N ALA A 37 -4.50 5.05 1.68
CA ALA A 37 -4.14 6.44 1.98
C ALA A 37 -2.62 6.65 1.90
N ARG A 38 -1.82 5.69 2.37
CA ARG A 38 -0.36 5.71 2.17
C ARG A 38 0.00 5.67 0.70
N ALA A 39 -0.57 4.73 -0.08
CA ALA A 39 -0.31 4.63 -1.50
C ALA A 39 -0.61 5.94 -2.27
N GLU A 40 -1.66 6.66 -1.88
CA GLU A 40 -2.02 7.95 -2.46
C GLU A 40 -1.05 9.08 -2.07
N ALA A 41 -0.51 9.06 -0.84
CA ALA A 41 0.51 10.02 -0.41
C ALA A 41 1.79 9.93 -1.27
N TYR A 42 2.11 8.73 -1.77
CA TYR A 42 3.29 8.47 -2.61
C TYR A 42 3.05 8.67 -4.11
N ARG A 43 1.87 9.13 -4.54
CA ARG A 43 1.54 9.38 -5.96
C ARG A 43 2.49 10.32 -6.71
N LYS A 44 3.27 11.13 -5.97
CA LYS A 44 4.22 12.08 -6.56
C LYS A 44 5.61 11.47 -6.79
N THR A 45 5.93 10.39 -6.10
CA THR A 45 7.28 9.81 -6.03
C THR A 45 7.34 8.37 -6.51
N ALA A 46 6.21 7.67 -6.54
CA ALA A 46 6.06 6.32 -7.06
C ALA A 46 5.51 6.34 -8.48
N ASP A 47 5.67 5.24 -9.22
CA ASP A 47 4.97 4.98 -10.48
C ASP A 47 3.79 4.02 -10.26
N TRP A 48 3.89 3.18 -9.23
CA TRP A 48 2.84 2.29 -8.78
C TRP A 48 2.95 2.00 -7.28
N CYS A 49 1.82 1.61 -6.69
CA CYS A 49 1.71 1.13 -5.33
C CYS A 49 0.78 -0.09 -5.34
N GLU A 50 1.22 -1.18 -4.72
CA GLU A 50 0.41 -2.39 -4.51
C GLU A 50 0.01 -2.48 -3.05
N VAL A 51 -1.26 -2.75 -2.81
CA VAL A 51 -1.75 -3.13 -1.48
C VAL A 51 -1.92 -4.64 -1.46
N LYS A 52 -1.19 -5.31 -0.58
CA LYS A 52 -1.26 -6.76 -0.37
C LYS A 52 -1.85 -7.07 0.98
N ASP A 53 -2.59 -8.16 1.10
CA ASP A 53 -3.03 -8.68 2.40
C ASP A 53 -1.91 -9.48 3.11
N VAL A 54 -2.20 -10.03 4.29
CA VAL A 54 -1.28 -10.90 5.06
C VAL A 54 -0.79 -12.13 4.32
N SER A 55 -1.56 -12.61 3.35
CA SER A 55 -1.20 -13.77 2.54
C SER A 55 -0.28 -13.41 1.37
N GLY A 56 -0.05 -12.10 1.16
CA GLY A 56 0.69 -11.58 0.02
C GLY A 56 -0.16 -11.41 -1.24
N LYS A 57 -1.49 -11.64 -1.16
CA LYS A 57 -2.39 -11.42 -2.29
C LYS A 57 -2.59 -9.92 -2.51
N VAL A 58 -2.45 -9.47 -3.75
CA VAL A 58 -2.76 -8.08 -4.13
C VAL A 58 -4.28 -7.89 -4.04
N VAL A 59 -4.69 -6.90 -3.27
CA VAL A 59 -6.11 -6.50 -3.07
C VAL A 59 -6.40 -5.12 -3.67
N GLY A 60 -5.39 -4.47 -4.23
CA GLY A 60 -5.56 -3.28 -5.04
C GLY A 60 -4.24 -2.72 -5.51
N THR A 61 -4.22 -2.24 -6.75
CA THR A 61 -3.04 -1.60 -7.34
C THR A 61 -3.37 -0.16 -7.70
N HIS A 62 -2.63 0.80 -7.14
CA HIS A 62 -2.70 2.19 -7.52
C HIS A 62 -1.52 2.49 -8.43
N ARG A 63 -1.77 2.74 -9.72
CA ARG A 63 -0.68 3.06 -10.66
C ARG A 63 -1.01 4.26 -11.49
N ARG A 64 0.04 4.92 -11.97
CA ARG A 64 -0.06 5.99 -12.95
C ARG A 64 -0.49 5.41 -14.30
N SER A 65 -1.47 6.06 -14.94
CA SER A 65 -2.00 5.74 -16.26
C SER A 65 -2.10 7.05 -17.04
N GLY A 66 -1.04 7.39 -17.77
CA GLY A 66 -0.87 8.71 -18.37
C GLY A 66 -0.71 9.80 -17.30
N ASP A 67 -1.54 10.84 -17.34
CA ASP A 67 -1.53 11.94 -16.36
C ASP A 67 -2.37 11.68 -15.11
N ARG A 68 -3.06 10.54 -15.04
CA ARG A 68 -3.97 10.22 -13.94
C ARG A 68 -3.51 9.00 -13.16
N TRP A 69 -3.73 9.06 -11.86
CA TRP A 69 -3.60 7.91 -10.97
C TRP A 69 -4.93 7.19 -10.87
N ARG A 70 -4.92 5.87 -10.99
CA ARG A 70 -6.12 5.04 -10.92
C ARG A 70 -5.88 3.82 -10.05
N TRP A 71 -6.90 3.49 -9.27
CA TRP A 71 -7.01 2.22 -8.58
C TRP A 71 -7.53 1.16 -9.55
N TRP A 72 -6.80 0.05 -9.61
CA TRP A 72 -7.16 -1.13 -10.38
C TRP A 72 -7.62 -2.22 -9.40
N PRO A 73 -8.82 -2.79 -9.59
CA PRO A 73 -9.22 -3.97 -8.86
C PRO A 73 -8.38 -5.16 -9.33
N THR A 74 -8.01 -6.03 -8.39
CA THR A 74 -7.26 -7.28 -8.61
C THR A 74 -8.04 -8.46 -8.07
#